data_AF-A0A1X7TWQ7-F1
#
_entry.id   AF-A0A1X7TWQ7-F1
#
_cell.length_a   1.000
_cell.length_b   1.000
_cell.length_c   1.000
_cell.angle_alpha   90.00
_cell.angle_beta   90.00
_cell.angle_gamma   90.00
#
_symmetry.space_group_name_H-M   'P 1'
#
loop_
_entity.id
_entity.type
_entity.pdbx_description
1 polymer ?
#
loop_
_entity_poly.entity_id
_entity_poly.type
_entity_poly.pdbx_seq_one_letter_code
_entity_poly.pdbx_strand_id
1 'polypeptide(L)'
;MAAGMTATADTLTVEGPLSDGCSEPDFKIGDKFHSFEALERKIKQYERKHYVKLWKRDSKTVETAQKRLDRVLCKSIKYYSLIYSCIHGDKRFKPRGEGIRNTDFLKGLQI
;
A
#
# COMPACT_ATOMS: atom_id res chain seq x y z
N MET A 1 32.91 -38.53 15.83
CA MET A 1 31.83 -38.10 16.76
C MET A 1 32.39 -36.92 17.54
N ALA A 2 31.83 -35.72 17.62
CA ALA A 2 30.46 -35.27 17.45
C ALA A 2 30.40 -33.92 16.72
N ALA A 3 29.22 -33.63 16.19
CA ALA A 3 28.83 -32.43 15.48
C ALA A 3 28.61 -31.24 16.42
N GLY A 4 28.61 -30.03 15.85
CA GLY A 4 27.81 -28.92 16.36
C GLY A 4 28.53 -27.58 16.43
N MET A 5 28.62 -26.88 15.30
CA MET A 5 28.68 -25.41 15.32
C MET A 5 27.33 -24.92 14.84
N THR A 6 26.50 -24.51 15.80
CA THR A 6 25.15 -23.97 15.57
C THR A 6 25.21 -22.51 15.16
N ALA A 7 24.43 -22.18 14.14
CA ALA A 7 24.20 -20.82 13.66
C ALA A 7 23.52 -19.97 14.73
N THR A 8 24.05 -18.79 14.99
CA THR A 8 23.35 -17.75 15.75
C THR A 8 22.43 -16.99 14.80
N ALA A 9 21.13 -17.31 14.86
CA ALA A 9 20.10 -16.33 14.58
C ALA A 9 19.97 -15.37 15.79
N ASP A 10 19.18 -14.32 15.60
CA ASP A 10 18.71 -13.40 16.65
C ASP A 10 19.57 -12.17 16.93
N THR A 11 19.35 -11.14 16.10
CA THR A 11 19.27 -9.77 16.61
C THR A 11 17.86 -9.25 16.30
N LEU A 12 16.91 -9.68 17.13
CA LEU A 12 15.65 -9.01 17.34
C LEU A 12 15.79 -8.23 18.66
N THR A 13 15.95 -6.92 18.57
CA THR A 13 15.66 -6.05 19.71
C THR A 13 15.25 -4.69 19.19
N VAL A 14 13.94 -4.43 19.20
CA VAL A 14 13.40 -3.15 19.68
C VAL A 14 12.04 -3.45 20.32
N GLU A 15 12.02 -3.61 21.64
CA GLU A 15 10.83 -3.47 22.47
C GLU A 15 11.00 -2.20 23.34
N GLY A 16 10.06 -1.27 23.18
CA GLY A 16 9.66 -0.22 24.16
C GLY A 16 10.39 1.14 24.10
N PRO A 17 9.76 2.27 24.55
CA PRO A 17 8.48 2.41 25.27
C PRO A 17 7.46 3.38 24.62
N LEU A 18 6.22 3.38 25.14
CA LEU A 18 5.15 4.36 24.89
C LEU A 18 5.62 5.82 25.12
N SER A 19 5.29 6.76 24.21
CA SER A 19 4.81 8.11 24.59
C SER A 19 4.32 8.91 23.37
N ASP A 20 3.17 9.56 23.60
CA ASP A 20 2.56 10.71 22.93
C ASP A 20 2.11 10.60 21.48
N GLY A 21 0.83 10.91 21.28
CA GLY A 21 0.09 10.75 20.03
C GLY A 21 0.69 11.54 18.87
N CYS A 22 1.36 10.83 17.98
CA CYS A 22 1.35 10.98 16.53
C CYS A 22 2.09 9.76 15.98
N SER A 23 1.35 8.72 15.60
CA SER A 23 1.91 7.49 15.04
C SER A 23 2.88 7.81 13.91
N GLU A 24 4.16 7.42 14.04
CA GLU A 24 5.16 7.53 12.98
C GLU A 24 4.53 7.07 11.65
N PRO A 25 4.56 7.92 10.61
CA PRO A 25 3.92 7.57 9.35
C PRO A 25 4.66 6.36 8.77
N ASP A 26 3.92 5.28 8.47
CA ASP A 26 4.50 4.05 7.93
C ASP A 26 5.31 4.29 6.64
N PHE A 27 5.00 5.36 5.91
CA PHE A 27 5.79 5.88 4.81
C PHE A 27 6.13 7.35 5.05
N LYS A 28 7.41 7.69 4.91
CA LYS A 28 7.87 9.08 4.90
C LYS A 28 8.17 9.52 3.46
N ILE A 29 7.84 10.76 3.13
CA ILE A 29 8.17 11.32 1.82
C ILE A 29 9.70 11.37 1.69
N GLY A 30 10.22 10.76 0.63
CA GLY A 30 11.67 10.65 0.41
C GLY A 30 12.31 9.35 0.90
N ASP A 31 11.53 8.41 1.45
CA ASP A 31 12.00 7.06 1.74
C ASP A 31 12.59 6.42 0.47
N LYS A 32 13.81 5.88 0.60
CA LYS A 32 14.52 5.20 -0.48
C LYS A 32 14.54 3.70 -0.22
N PHE A 33 14.32 2.92 -1.28
CA PHE A 33 14.36 1.47 -1.24
C PHE A 33 15.48 0.97 -2.14
N HIS A 34 16.31 0.07 -1.62
CA HIS A 34 17.38 -0.55 -2.40
C HIS A 34 16.88 -1.61 -3.38
N SER A 35 15.71 -2.21 -3.11
CA SER A 35 15.10 -3.21 -3.98
C SER A 35 13.58 -3.08 -4.00
N PHE A 36 12.99 -3.58 -5.09
CA PHE A 36 11.54 -3.67 -5.23
C PHE A 36 10.93 -4.61 -4.19
N GLU A 37 11.63 -5.67 -3.81
CA GLU A 37 11.17 -6.61 -2.79
C GLU A 37 11.07 -5.96 -1.40
N ALA A 38 12.02 -5.09 -1.05
CA ALA A 38 11.95 -4.33 0.20
C ALA A 38 10.71 -3.44 0.27
N LEU A 39 10.35 -2.80 -0.86
CA LEU A 39 9.11 -2.04 -0.99
C LEU A 39 7.89 -2.95 -0.83
N GLU A 40 7.83 -4.11 -1.49
CA GLU A 40 6.70 -5.03 -1.37
C GLU A 40 6.52 -5.58 0.05
N ARG A 41 7.61 -5.86 0.78
CA ARG A 41 7.53 -6.26 2.19
C ARG A 41 6.95 -5.15 3.06
N LYS A 42 7.39 -3.90 2.87
CA LYS A 42 6.88 -2.74 3.61
C LYS A 42 5.40 -2.48 3.31
N ILE A 43 4.98 -2.63 2.04
CA ILE A 43 3.57 -2.55 1.64
C ILE A 43 2.75 -3.65 2.34
N LYS A 44 3.20 -4.90 2.37
CA LYS A 44 2.51 -5.99 3.07
C LYS A 44 2.40 -5.76 4.58
N GLN A 45 3.38 -5.09 5.19
CA GLN A 45 3.31 -4.69 6.59
C GLN A 45 2.26 -3.60 6.80
N TYR A 46 2.23 -2.61 5.91
CA TYR A 46 1.23 -1.55 5.90
C TYR A 46 -0.20 -2.10 5.74
N GLU A 47 -0.41 -3.01 4.80
CA GLU A 47 -1.70 -3.68 4.59
C GLU A 47 -2.21 -4.39 5.85
N ARG A 48 -1.31 -5.10 6.55
CA ARG A 48 -1.64 -5.80 7.80
C ARG A 48 -1.93 -4.84 8.95
N LYS A 49 -1.16 -3.77 9.08
CA LYS A 49 -1.30 -2.77 10.15
C LYS A 49 -2.60 -1.95 10.01
N HIS A 50 -2.96 -1.59 8.79
CA HIS A 50 -4.11 -0.73 8.50
C HIS A 50 -5.35 -1.48 8.03
N TYR A 51 -5.30 -2.81 7.94
CA TYR A 51 -6.39 -3.66 7.43
C TYR A 51 -6.89 -3.25 6.04
N VAL A 52 -5.98 -2.72 5.21
CA VAL A 52 -6.26 -2.33 3.82
C VAL A 52 -5.65 -3.32 2.85
N LYS A 53 -6.28 -3.48 1.69
CA LYS A 53 -5.68 -4.18 0.55
C LYS A 53 -5.31 -3.16 -0.51
N LEU A 54 -4.03 -3.07 -0.84
CA LEU A 54 -3.49 -2.19 -1.85
C LEU A 54 -3.29 -2.97 -3.15
N TRP A 55 -3.73 -2.38 -4.25
CA TRP A 55 -3.50 -2.92 -5.59
C TRP A 55 -2.68 -1.93 -6.42
N LYS A 56 -1.95 -2.45 -7.41
CA LYS A 56 -1.14 -1.66 -8.35
C LYS A 56 -2.09 -1.00 -9.35
N ARG A 57 -2.44 0.27 -9.13
CA ARG A 57 -3.33 1.04 -10.02
C ARG A 57 -2.64 1.34 -11.35
N ASP A 58 -1.46 1.95 -11.28
CA ASP A 58 -0.66 2.27 -12.46
C ASP A 58 0.77 1.76 -12.26
N SER A 59 1.32 1.17 -13.32
CA SER A 59 2.72 0.78 -13.36
C SER A 59 3.35 1.24 -14.66
N LYS A 60 4.42 2.02 -14.54
CA LYS A 60 5.25 2.46 -15.67
C LYS A 60 6.59 1.76 -15.55
N THR A 61 6.89 0.89 -16.49
CA THR A 61 8.19 0.20 -16.56
C THR A 61 9.25 1.14 -17.09
N VAL A 62 10.52 0.82 -16.84
CA VAL A 62 11.64 1.59 -17.39
C VAL A 62 11.64 1.56 -18.92
N GLU A 63 11.32 0.43 -19.53
CA GLU A 63 11.24 0.29 -20.99
C GLU A 63 10.20 1.21 -21.62
N THR A 64 9.01 1.30 -21.00
CA THR A 64 7.94 2.19 -21.48
C THR A 64 8.26 3.65 -21.25
N ALA A 65 8.93 3.97 -20.15
CA ALA A 65 9.40 5.32 -19.86
C ALA A 65 10.54 5.75 -20.80
N GLN A 66 11.48 4.86 -21.12
CA GLN A 66 12.63 5.11 -21.99
C GLN A 66 12.21 5.49 -23.42
N LYS A 67 11.09 4.95 -23.92
CA LYS A 67 10.53 5.34 -25.22
C LYS A 67 10.02 6.78 -25.27
N ARG A 68 9.75 7.40 -24.11
CA ARG A 68 9.19 8.74 -23.98
C ARG A 68 10.18 9.75 -23.40
N LEU A 69 11.34 9.30 -22.93
CA LEU A 69 12.32 10.09 -22.23
C LEU A 69 13.65 10.01 -22.96
N ASP A 70 14.25 11.17 -23.22
CA ASP A 70 15.56 11.26 -23.90
C ASP A 70 16.75 10.96 -22.98
N ARG A 71 16.49 10.72 -21.68
CA ARG A 71 17.52 10.40 -20.68
C ARG A 71 17.68 8.89 -20.49
N VAL A 72 18.90 8.46 -20.21
CA VAL A 72 19.19 7.06 -19.88
C VAL A 72 18.73 6.75 -18.45
N LEU A 73 17.82 5.79 -18.33
CA LEU A 73 17.39 5.26 -17.03
C LEU A 73 18.30 4.12 -16.58
N CYS A 74 18.50 4.00 -15.27
CA CYS A 74 19.27 2.89 -14.71
C CYS A 74 18.54 1.57 -14.95
N LYS A 75 19.21 0.59 -15.57
CA LYS A 75 18.60 -0.71 -15.92
C LYS A 75 18.34 -1.62 -14.72
N SER A 76 18.87 -1.28 -13.53
CA SER A 76 18.67 -2.06 -12.31
C SER A 76 17.28 -1.87 -11.69
N ILE A 77 16.57 -0.81 -12.05
CA ILE A 77 15.19 -0.56 -11.59
C ILE A 77 14.18 -1.13 -12.60
N LYS A 78 13.21 -1.89 -12.10
CA LYS A 78 12.16 -2.50 -12.95
C LYS A 78 11.07 -1.51 -13.35
N TYR A 79 10.73 -0.61 -12.43
CA TYR A 79 9.65 0.36 -12.59
C TYR A 79 10.18 1.78 -12.48
N TYR A 80 9.71 2.64 -13.37
CA TYR A 80 9.93 4.09 -13.35
C TYR A 80 8.96 4.79 -12.39
N SER A 81 7.71 4.33 -12.35
CA SER A 81 6.69 4.86 -11.42
C SER A 81 5.67 3.77 -11.10
N LEU A 82 5.25 3.72 -9.84
CA LEU A 82 4.23 2.81 -9.32
C LEU A 82 3.23 3.60 -8.50
N ILE A 83 1.96 3.40 -8.77
CA ILE A 83 0.86 4.00 -8.01
C ILE A 83 0.06 2.86 -7.41
N TYR A 84 -0.05 2.86 -6.08
CA TYR A 84 -0.88 1.92 -5.34
C TYR A 84 -2.17 2.61 -4.91
N SER A 85 -3.26 1.86 -4.85
CA SER A 85 -4.55 2.37 -4.38
C SER A 85 -5.28 1.29 -3.58
N CYS A 86 -6.18 1.71 -2.68
CA CYS A 86 -6.97 0.75 -1.90
C CYS A 86 -8.07 0.16 -2.79
N ILE A 87 -8.20 -1.18 -2.78
CA ILE A 87 -9.21 -1.91 -3.56
C ILE A 87 -10.63 -1.40 -3.24
N HIS A 88 -10.90 -1.12 -1.97
CA HIS A 88 -12.22 -0.74 -1.48
C HIS A 88 -12.56 0.75 -1.71
N GLY A 89 -11.58 1.58 -2.07
CA GLY A 89 -11.73 3.04 -2.11
C GLY A 89 -11.50 3.66 -3.49
N ASP A 90 -11.28 2.86 -4.53
CA ASP A 90 -10.66 3.35 -5.76
C ASP A 90 -11.54 4.35 -6.54
N LYS A 91 -12.88 4.23 -6.46
CA LYS A 91 -13.82 5.16 -7.10
C LYS A 91 -15.04 5.39 -6.22
N ARG A 92 -15.17 6.61 -5.68
CA ARG A 92 -16.48 7.10 -5.21
C ARG A 92 -17.32 7.39 -6.44
N PHE A 93 -18.00 6.37 -6.97
CA PHE A 93 -19.04 6.58 -7.97
C PHE A 93 -20.12 7.45 -7.34
N LYS A 94 -20.13 8.75 -7.67
CA LYS A 94 -21.27 9.58 -7.33
C LYS A 94 -22.47 9.01 -8.09
N PRO A 95 -23.58 8.67 -7.43
CA PRO A 95 -24.79 8.34 -8.16
C PRO A 95 -25.11 9.53 -9.07
N ARG A 96 -25.27 9.26 -10.37
CA ARG A 96 -25.65 10.29 -11.35
C ARG A 96 -27.14 10.67 -11.27
N GLY A 97 -27.92 9.97 -10.46
CA GLY A 97 -29.36 10.17 -10.35
C GLY A 97 -29.75 10.90 -9.06
N GLU A 98 -30.65 11.87 -9.20
CA GLU A 98 -31.40 12.52 -8.11
C GLU A 98 -32.67 11.73 -7.73
N GLY A 99 -32.87 10.54 -8.31
CA GLY A 99 -34.12 9.80 -8.23
C GLY A 99 -34.38 9.21 -6.84
N ILE A 100 -35.35 9.79 -6.12
CA ILE A 100 -36.01 9.15 -4.99
C ILE A 100 -36.75 7.92 -5.54
N ARG A 101 -36.35 6.72 -5.10
CA ARG A 101 -37.15 5.51 -5.34
C ARG A 101 -38.33 5.54 -4.39
N ASN A 102 -39.51 5.95 -4.87
CA ASN A 102 -40.77 5.70 -4.16
C ASN A 102 -40.99 4.19 -4.11
N THR A 103 -40.49 3.55 -3.05
CA THR A 103 -40.89 2.19 -2.69
C THR A 103 -42.01 2.32 -1.68
N ASP A 104 -43.21 1.88 -2.06
CA ASP A 104 -44.40 1.82 -1.21
C ASP A 104 -44.24 0.74 -0.14
N PHE A 105 -43.35 0.95 0.83
CA PHE A 105 -43.36 0.18 2.07
C PHE A 105 -43.88 1.07 3.19
N LEU A 106 -45.19 0.94 3.38
CA LEU A 106 -45.97 1.24 4.59
C LEU A 106 -45.76 2.65 5.17
N LYS A 107 -46.54 3.61 4.64
CA LYS A 107 -46.83 4.85 5.38
C LYS A 107 -47.54 4.47 6.67
N GLY A 108 -46.83 4.69 7.78
CA GLY A 108 -47.31 4.46 9.13
C GLY A 108 -48.59 5.22 9.42
N LEU A 109 -49.48 4.50 10.09
CA LEU A 109 -50.53 4.91 11.03
C LEU A 109 -50.41 6.38 11.50
N GLN A 110 -51.46 7.16 11.27
CA GLN A 110 -51.61 8.51 11.83
C GLN A 110 -52.84 8.47 12.76
N ILE A 111 -52.63 8.80 14.03
CA ILE A 111 -53.69 9.14 15.01
C ILE A 111 -54.20 10.54 14.67
#